data_AF-W6T8C7-F1
#
_entry.id   AF-W6T8C7-F1
#
_cell.length_a   1.000
_cell.length_b   1.000
_cell.length_c   1.000
_cell.angle_alpha   90.00
_cell.angle_beta   90.00
_cell.angle_gamma   90.00
#
_symmetry.space_group_name_H-M   'P 1'
#
loop_
_entity.id
_entity.type
_entity.pdbx_description
1 polymer ?
#
loop_
_entity_poly.entity_id
_entity_poly.type
_entity_poly.pdbx_seq_one_letter_code
_entity_poly.pdbx_strand_id
1 'polypeptide(L)'
;MNDDAINVFPADYNSSYHLVLKRGTDHYAYYYFKIDKLDQRVIFYDDVDRSGISIKTQITRTFMRSLIKAIDWHPVGNSIIVEIYNVQRETGKATRLACDI
;
A
#
# COMPACT_ATOMS: atom_id res chain seq x y z
N MET A 1 -17.75 -14.89 -6.61
CA MET A 1 -16.69 -13.99 -7.11
C MET A 1 -16.30 -13.12 -5.92
N ASN A 2 -15.06 -13.20 -5.46
CA ASN A 2 -14.61 -12.39 -4.33
C ASN A 2 -14.45 -10.95 -4.81
N ASP A 3 -15.29 -10.04 -4.31
CA ASP A 3 -15.24 -8.59 -4.58
C ASP A 3 -14.07 -7.91 -3.85
N ASP A 4 -12.87 -8.48 -4.02
CA ASP A 4 -11.63 -7.85 -3.55
C ASP A 4 -11.22 -6.78 -4.57
N ALA A 5 -11.86 -5.61 -4.47
CA ALA A 5 -11.56 -4.47 -5.33
C ALA A 5 -10.46 -3.60 -4.70
N ILE A 6 -9.39 -3.37 -5.47
CA ILE A 6 -8.36 -2.37 -5.19
C ILE A 6 -8.68 -1.14 -6.05
N ASN A 7 -9.04 -0.04 -5.40
CA ASN A 7 -9.18 1.24 -6.07
C ASN A 7 -8.07 2.18 -5.60
N VAL A 8 -7.33 2.75 -6.55
CA VAL A 8 -6.22 3.65 -6.27
C VAL A 8 -6.46 4.99 -6.94
N PHE A 9 -6.24 6.07 -6.20
CA PHE A 9 -6.45 7.43 -6.68
C PHE A 9 -5.20 8.27 -6.38
N PRO A 10 -4.74 9.12 -7.31
CA PRO A 10 -3.66 10.04 -7.01
C PRO A 10 -4.09 11.01 -5.90
N ALA A 11 -3.25 11.18 -4.89
CA ALA A 11 -3.45 12.16 -3.83
C ALA A 11 -2.89 13.53 -4.24
N ASP A 12 -1.68 13.54 -4.82
CA ASP A 12 -0.92 14.75 -5.19
C ASP A 12 0.01 14.48 -6.39
N TYR A 13 0.66 15.51 -6.94
CA TYR A 13 1.68 15.41 -8.01
C TYR A 13 2.96 14.63 -7.61
N ASN A 14 3.18 14.33 -6.33
CA ASN A 14 4.41 13.74 -5.79
C ASN A 14 4.32 12.22 -5.56
N SER A 15 3.86 11.45 -6.56
CA SER A 15 3.79 9.98 -6.48
C SER A 15 3.11 9.44 -5.21
N SER A 16 2.10 10.18 -4.75
CA SER A 16 1.33 9.89 -3.54
C SER A 16 -0.07 9.45 -3.94
N TYR A 17 -0.61 8.44 -3.26
CA TYR A 17 -1.84 7.77 -3.66
C TYR A 17 -2.71 7.41 -2.45
N HIS A 18 -4.01 7.46 -2.67
CA HIS A 18 -5.00 6.86 -1.79
C HIS A 18 -5.34 5.45 -2.30
N LEU A 19 -5.38 4.49 -1.39
CA LEU A 19 -5.81 3.12 -1.63
C LEU A 19 -7.11 2.88 -0.86
N VAL A 20 -8.12 2.40 -1.57
CA VAL A 20 -9.36 1.91 -1.00
C VAL A 20 -9.44 0.40 -1.24
N LEU A 21 -9.54 -0.35 -0.15
CA LEU A 21 -9.58 -1.80 -0.15
C LEU A 21 -10.94 -2.27 0.34
N LYS A 22 -11.68 -2.98 -0.53
CA LYS A 22 -12.89 -3.72 -0.14
C LYS A 22 -12.52 -5.20 0.00
N ARG A 23 -12.79 -5.83 1.15
CA ARG A 23 -12.38 -7.22 1.42
C ARG A 23 -13.50 -8.00 2.10
N GLY A 24 -14.49 -8.45 1.35
CA GLY A 24 -15.55 -9.34 1.85
C GLY A 24 -16.32 -8.85 3.08
N THR A 25 -16.14 -7.59 3.47
CA THR A 25 -16.78 -6.91 4.60
C THR A 25 -17.59 -5.73 4.07
N ASP A 26 -18.54 -5.27 4.89
CA ASP A 26 -19.34 -4.08 4.59
C ASP A 26 -18.54 -2.76 4.70
N HIS A 27 -17.26 -2.84 5.10
CA HIS A 27 -16.42 -1.69 5.40
C HIS A 27 -15.26 -1.58 4.42
N TYR A 28 -14.97 -0.35 3.98
CA TYR A 28 -13.79 -0.04 3.17
C TYR A 28 -12.63 0.36 4.07
N ALA A 29 -11.47 -0.25 3.85
CA ALA A 29 -10.24 0.20 4.49
C ALA A 29 -9.56 1.23 3.59
N TYR A 30 -9.21 2.38 4.19
CA TYR A 30 -8.59 3.50 3.50
C TYR A 30 -7.14 3.63 3.94
N TYR A 31 -6.23 3.63 2.98
CA TYR A 31 -4.80 3.78 3.20
C TYR A 31 -4.24 4.93 2.37
N TYR A 32 -3.19 5.55 2.89
CA TYR A 32 -2.37 6.50 2.14
C TYR A 32 -0.99 5.91 1.94
N PHE A 33 -0.44 6.05 0.74
CA PHE A 33 0.90 5.56 0.43
C PHE A 33 1.63 6.43 -0.57
N LYS A 34 2.95 6.33 -0.55
CA LYS A 34 3.86 6.99 -1.48
C LYS A 34 4.71 5.96 -2.21
N ILE A 35 5.18 6.36 -3.38
CA ILE A 35 6.07 5.53 -4.19
C ILE A 35 7.34 6.30 -4.45
N ASP A 36 8.46 5.67 -4.11
CA ASP A 36 9.76 6.06 -4.60
C ASP A 36 10.15 5.10 -5.73
N LYS A 37 10.07 5.61 -6.96
CA LYS A 37 10.36 4.81 -8.16
C LYS A 37 11.86 4.55 -8.33
N LEU A 38 12.74 5.40 -7.79
CA LEU A 38 14.19 5.24 -7.90
C LEU A 38 14.67 4.09 -7.02
N ASP A 39 14.16 4.05 -5.78
CA ASP A 39 14.50 3.02 -4.79
C ASP A 39 13.63 1.76 -4.89
N GLN A 40 12.70 1.70 -5.85
CA GLN A 40 11.69 0.65 -5.96
C GLN A 40 10.98 0.38 -4.65
N ARG A 41 10.45 1.44 -4.07
CA ARG A 41 9.91 1.44 -2.72
C ARG A 41 8.47 1.93 -2.67
N VAL A 42 7.65 1.22 -1.91
CA VAL A 42 6.28 1.63 -1.56
C VAL A 42 6.24 1.91 -0.06
N ILE A 43 5.81 3.11 0.29
CA ILE A 43 5.77 3.60 1.67
C ILE A 43 4.31 3.76 2.07
N PHE A 44 3.81 2.88 2.94
CA PHE A 44 2.47 2.98 3.50
C PHE A 44 2.47 3.76 4.81
N TYR A 45 1.43 4.56 4.98
CA TYR A 45 1.10 5.24 6.21
C TYR A 45 -0.15 4.58 6.79
N ASP A 46 0.08 3.66 7.72
CA ASP A 46 -0.93 2.80 8.31
C ASP A 46 -1.60 3.51 9.49
N ASP A 47 -2.86 3.86 9.31
CA ASP A 47 -3.74 4.37 10.36
C ASP A 47 -4.71 3.26 10.74
N VAL A 48 -4.26 2.36 11.63
CA VAL A 48 -5.01 1.16 12.00
C VAL A 48 -6.31 1.52 12.73
N ASP A 49 -6.32 2.61 13.47
CA ASP A 49 -7.51 3.05 14.21
C ASP A 49 -8.61 3.52 13.25
N ARG A 50 -8.22 4.19 12.16
CA ARG A 50 -9.16 4.61 11.11
C ARG A 50 -9.55 3.48 10.16
N SER A 51 -8.60 2.64 9.78
CA SER A 51 -8.81 1.58 8.78
C SER A 51 -9.34 0.27 9.37
N GLY A 52 -9.24 0.10 10.69
CA GLY A 52 -9.60 -1.12 11.43
C GLY A 52 -8.67 -2.31 11.18
N ILE A 53 -7.83 -2.27 10.14
CA ILE A 53 -6.98 -3.38 9.69
C ILE A 53 -5.65 -2.82 9.22
N SER A 54 -4.54 -3.34 9.75
CA SER A 54 -3.20 -2.97 9.30
C SER A 54 -2.92 -3.42 7.86
N ILE A 55 -2.41 -2.51 7.04
CA ILE A 55 -1.95 -2.82 5.67
C ILE A 55 -0.91 -3.94 5.64
N LYS A 56 -0.13 -4.09 6.72
CA LYS A 56 0.90 -5.15 6.84
C LYS A 56 0.34 -6.54 6.57
N THR A 57 -0.87 -6.79 7.06
CA THR A 57 -1.54 -8.10 6.90
C THR A 57 -2.08 -8.34 5.49
N GLN A 58 -2.17 -7.29 4.68
CA GLN A 58 -2.69 -7.34 3.32
C GLN A 58 -1.57 -7.46 2.27
N ILE A 59 -0.33 -7.15 2.63
CA ILE A 59 0.82 -7.22 1.72
C ILE A 59 1.10 -8.67 1.37
N THR A 60 0.76 -9.01 0.14
CA THR A 60 1.04 -10.29 -0.51
C THR A 60 1.58 -10.00 -1.91
N ARG A 61 2.23 -10.98 -2.55
CA ARG A 61 2.70 -10.86 -3.94
C ARG A 61 1.56 -10.46 -4.89
N THR A 62 0.40 -11.10 -4.76
CA THR A 62 -0.77 -10.82 -5.60
C THR A 62 -1.32 -9.41 -5.36
N PHE A 63 -1.37 -8.98 -4.10
CA PHE A 63 -1.76 -7.61 -3.75
C PHE A 63 -0.80 -6.59 -4.36
N MET A 64 0.51 -6.76 -4.19
CA MET A 64 1.51 -5.82 -4.72
C MET A 64 1.47 -5.76 -6.25
N ARG A 65 1.34 -6.90 -6.95
CA ARG A 65 1.15 -6.93 -8.42
C ARG A 65 -0.08 -6.15 -8.86
N SER A 66 -1.20 -6.33 -8.16
CA SER A 66 -2.45 -5.64 -8.46
C SER A 66 -2.34 -4.14 -8.21
N LEU A 67 -1.68 -3.76 -7.12
CA LEU A 67 -1.40 -2.37 -6.76
C LEU A 67 -0.56 -1.69 -7.84
N ILE A 68 0.57 -2.30 -8.23
CA ILE A 68 1.50 -1.80 -9.26
C ILE A 68 0.79 -1.60 -10.60
N LYS A 69 -0.08 -2.55 -10.98
CA LYS A 69 -0.89 -2.44 -12.18
C LYS A 69 -1.90 -1.29 -12.11
N ALA A 70 -2.52 -1.07 -10.95
CA ALA A 70 -3.52 -0.01 -10.77
C ALA A 70 -2.93 1.40 -10.87
N ILE A 71 -1.65 1.57 -10.58
CA ILE A 71 -0.92 2.85 -10.66
C ILE A 71 -0.07 2.98 -11.94
N ASP A 72 -0.16 2.01 -12.85
CA ASP A 72 0.63 1.94 -14.08
C ASP A 72 2.15 2.09 -13.86
N TRP A 73 2.67 1.45 -12.81
CA TRP A 73 4.10 1.47 -12.50
C TRP A 73 4.80 0.22 -13.04
N HIS A 74 5.99 0.41 -13.61
CA HIS A 74 6.84 -0.65 -14.15
C HIS A 74 8.16 -0.70 -13.35
N PRO A 75 8.22 -1.45 -12.23
CA PRO A 75 9.43 -1.60 -11.42
C PRO A 75 10.55 -2.32 -12.20
N VAL A 76 11.80 -1.94 -11.92
CA VAL A 76 13.00 -2.46 -12.59
C VAL A 76 13.62 -3.58 -11.75
N GLY A 77 13.06 -4.77 -11.79
CA GLY A 77 13.56 -5.91 -11.04
C GLY A 77 12.45 -6.83 -10.55
N ASN A 78 12.80 -7.76 -9.65
CA ASN A 78 11.88 -8.78 -9.15
C ASN A 78 11.38 -8.51 -7.72
N SER A 79 11.85 -7.44 -7.07
CA SER A 79 11.49 -7.15 -5.69
C SER A 79 11.26 -5.66 -5.47
N ILE A 80 10.32 -5.37 -4.56
CA ILE A 80 9.97 -4.03 -4.12
C ILE A 80 10.17 -3.96 -2.62
N ILE A 81 10.74 -2.86 -2.15
CA ILE A 81 10.84 -2.56 -0.74
C ILE A 81 9.51 -1.98 -0.28
N VAL A 82 8.90 -2.54 0.76
CA VAL A 82 7.70 -2.01 1.38
C VAL A 82 8.03 -1.49 2.76
N GLU A 83 7.79 -0.22 3.00
CA GLU A 83 7.93 0.41 4.32
C GLU A 83 6.57 0.78 4.86
N ILE A 84 6.33 0.53 6.14
CA ILE A 84 5.07 0.80 6.80
C ILE A 84 5.35 1.66 8.04
N TYR A 85 4.80 2.87 8.01
CA TYR A 85 4.84 3.84 9.11
C TYR A 85 3.46 3.89 9.75
N ASN A 86 3.39 3.92 11.08
CA ASN A 86 2.12 4.13 11.76
C ASN A 86 1.85 5.64 11.85
N VAL A 87 0.69 6.10 11.35
CA VAL A 87 0.34 7.52 11.27
C VAL A 87 0.34 8.20 12.64
N GLN A 88 -0.10 7.50 13.69
CA GLN A 88 -0.19 8.09 15.04
C GLN A 88 1.11 7.99 15.84
N ARG A 89 2.12 7.27 15.35
CA ARG A 89 3.43 7.17 16.02
C ARG A 89 4.46 7.92 15.22
N GLU A 90 4.50 9.24 15.41
CA GLU A 90 5.53 10.16 14.89
C GLU A 90 6.98 9.79 15.29
N THR A 91 7.20 8.69 16.02
CA THR A 91 8.49 8.23 16.54
C THR A 91 8.75 6.72 16.40
N GLY A 92 7.95 6.00 15.61
CA GLY A 92 8.09 4.55 15.45
C GLY A 92 9.07 4.13 14.33
N LYS A 93 9.95 3.15 14.60
CA LYS A 93 10.74 2.47 13.56
C LYS A 93 9.79 1.91 12.48
N ALA A 94 10.08 2.21 11.21
CA ALA A 94 9.34 1.65 10.09
C ALA A 94 9.41 0.12 10.08
N THR A 95 8.29 -0.55 9.82
CA THR A 95 8.35 -1.97 9.43
C THR A 95 8.78 -2.04 7.99
N ARG A 96 9.94 -2.64 7.72
CA ARG A 96 10.45 -2.84 6.36
C ARG A 96 10.28 -4.30 5.95
N LEU A 97 9.71 -4.50 4.77
CA LEU A 97 9.50 -5.78 4.13
C LEU A 97 10.11 -5.73 2.73
N ALA A 98 10.63 -6.86 2.25
CA ALA A 98 10.91 -7.07 0.84
C ALA A 98 9.76 -7.91 0.28
N CYS A 99 9.14 -7.46 -0.80
CA CYS A 99 8.07 -8.19 -1.47
C CYS A 99 8.50 -8.53 -2.88
N ASP A 100 8.50 -9.82 -3.20
CA ASP A 100 8.73 -10.29 -4.56
C ASP A 100 7.50 -10.02 -5.41
N ILE A 101 7.72 -9.52 -6.63
CA ILE A 101 6.67 -9.14 -7.58
C ILE A 101 6.60 -10.04 -8.80
#